data_AF-A0A846ARJ9-F1
#
_entry.id   AF-A0A846ARJ9-F1
#
_cell.length_a   1.000
_cell.length_b   1.000
_cell.length_c   1.000
_cell.angle_alpha   90.00
_cell.angle_beta   90.00
_cell.angle_gamma   90.00
#
_symmetry.space_group_name_H-M   'P 1'
#
loop_
_entity.id
_entity.type
_entity.pdbx_description
1 polymer ?
#
loop_
_entity_poly.entity_id
_entity_poly.type
_entity_poly.pdbx_seq_one_letter_code
_entity_poly.pdbx_strand_id
1 'polypeptide(L)' 'MNALRFNQQALNRFLSPRECARIQSFPDRFIFKGTTIENYTKICNAVPPLLAKAFGYYIIDISEK' A
#
# COMPACT_ATOMS: atom_id res chain seq x y z
N MET A 1 -2.56 16.62 1.89
CA MET A 1 -1.51 15.73 2.42
C MET A 1 -1.81 15.40 3.91
N ASN A 2 -2.97 14.80 4.22
CA ASN A 2 -3.44 14.58 5.60
C ASN A 2 -3.65 13.09 5.95
N ALA A 3 -3.14 12.14 5.15
CA ALA A 3 -3.49 10.72 5.26
C ALA A 3 -2.53 9.85 6.11
N LEU A 4 -1.54 10.43 6.80
CA LEU A 4 -0.49 9.66 7.50
C LEU A 4 -0.37 9.97 8.99
N ARG A 5 -1.46 10.37 9.67
CA ARG A 5 -1.50 10.51 11.14
C ARG A 5 -2.00 9.23 11.84
N PHE A 6 -1.49 8.06 11.42
CA PHE A 6 -1.73 6.83 12.17
C PHE A 6 -0.59 6.61 13.17
N ASN A 7 -0.85 7.02 14.41
CA ASN A 7 -0.15 6.62 15.64
C ASN A 7 1.35 6.98 15.78
N GLN A 8 1.59 8.24 16.18
CA GLN A 8 2.88 8.85 16.49
C GLN A 8 3.32 8.61 17.96
N GLN A 9 2.99 7.47 18.58
CA GLN A 9 3.20 7.33 20.04
C GLN A 9 4.55 6.72 20.46
N ALA A 10 5.31 6.08 19.54
CA ALA A 10 6.61 5.48 19.89
C ALA A 10 7.83 6.10 19.17
N LEU A 11 7.65 6.60 17.94
CA LEU A 11 8.70 7.22 17.14
C LEU A 11 8.23 8.61 16.74
N ASN A 12 8.97 9.67 17.11
CA ASN A 12 8.69 11.07 16.75
C ASN A 12 8.93 11.37 15.25
N ARG A 13 8.48 10.49 14.35
CA ARG A 13 8.56 10.68 12.89
C ARG A 13 7.35 10.09 12.17
N PHE A 14 7.13 10.53 10.93
CA PHE A 14 6.20 9.88 10.01
C PHE A 14 6.72 8.49 9.60
N LEU A 15 5.78 7.62 9.21
CA LEU A 15 6.10 6.36 8.55
C LEU A 15 6.85 6.66 7.25
N SER A 16 7.92 5.91 7.00
CA SER A 16 8.67 5.90 5.75
C SER A 16 7.82 5.34 4.61
N PRO A 17 8.17 5.60 3.33
CA PRO A 17 7.44 5.02 2.21
C PRO A 17 7.41 3.49 2.28
N ARG A 18 8.46 2.85 2.82
CA ARG A 18 8.50 1.39 2.93
C ARG A 18 7.55 0.85 4.00
N GLU A 19 7.44 1.53 5.13
CA GLU A 19 6.46 1.17 6.17
C GLU A 19 5.03 1.32 5.63
N CYS A 20 4.73 2.42 4.92
CA CYS A 20 3.43 2.60 4.26
C CYS A 20 3.16 1.50 3.22
N ALA A 21 4.17 1.12 2.42
CA ALA A 21 4.03 0.07 1.42
C ALA A 21 3.71 -1.30 2.04
N ARG A 22 4.33 -1.63 3.18
CA ARG A 22 4.05 -2.87 3.93
C ARG A 22 2.63 -2.90 4.47
N ILE A 23 2.15 -1.78 5.02
CA ILE A 23 0.76 -1.65 5.46
C ILE A 23 -0.20 -1.88 4.30
N GLN A 24 0.13 -1.34 3.12
CA GLN A 24 -0.61 -1.57 1.88
C GLN A 24 -0.35 -2.95 1.27
N SER A 25 0.32 -3.88 1.96
CA SER A 25 0.61 -5.25 1.51
C SER A 25 1.46 -5.37 0.24
N PHE A 26 2.20 -4.32 -0.13
CA PHE A 26 3.19 -4.43 -1.18
C PHE A 26 4.34 -5.33 -0.73
N PRO A 27 4.86 -6.20 -1.62
CA PRO A 27 6.02 -7.01 -1.29
C PRO A 27 7.24 -6.10 -1.09
N ASP A 28 8.12 -6.47 -0.16
CA ASP A 28 9.30 -5.65 0.18
C ASP A 28 10.21 -5.38 -1.03
N ARG A 29 10.27 -6.33 -1.97
CA ARG A 29 11.01 -6.20 -3.24
C ARG A 29 10.35 -5.28 -4.28
N PHE A 30 9.18 -4.71 -4.01
CA PHE A 30 8.52 -3.78 -4.92
C PHE A 30 9.20 -2.41 -4.91
N ILE A 31 9.66 -1.98 -6.08
CA ILE A 31 10.40 -0.72 -6.27
C ILE A 31 9.45 0.35 -6.79
N PHE A 32 9.24 1.41 -5.98
CA PHE A 32 8.53 2.62 -6.43
C PHE A 32 9.54 3.59 -7.04
N LYS A 33 9.31 3.98 -8.30
CA LYS A 33 10.16 4.95 -9.02
C LYS A 33 9.58 6.36 -8.87
N GLY A 34 10.46 7.35 -8.71
CA GLY A 34 10.11 8.76 -8.56
C GLY A 34 10.59 9.35 -7.24
N THR A 35 10.13 10.56 -6.93
CA THR A 35 10.44 11.26 -5.68
C THR A 35 9.75 10.60 -4.48
N THR A 36 10.24 10.87 -3.29
CA THR A 36 9.66 10.37 -2.03
C THR A 36 8.18 10.76 -1.90
N ILE A 37 7.81 12.00 -2.26
CA ILE A 37 6.43 12.50 -2.18
C ILE A 37 5.53 11.77 -3.17
N GLU A 38 5.98 11.59 -4.42
CA GLU A 38 5.24 10.82 -5.42
C GLU A 38 5.03 9.37 -4.98
N ASN A 39 6.04 8.77 -4.35
CA ASN A 39 5.94 7.41 -3.83
C ASN A 39 4.91 7.30 -2.71
N TYR A 40 4.86 8.25 -1.77
CA TYR A 40 3.77 8.29 -0.77
C TYR A 40 2.40 8.36 -1.43
N THR A 41 2.22 9.24 -2.41
CA THR A 41 0.94 9.37 -3.14
C THR A 41 0.57 8.07 -3.84
N LYS A 42 1.51 7.43 -4.54
CA LYS A 42 1.30 6.14 -5.22
C LYS A 42 0.88 5.05 -4.23
N ILE A 43 1.57 4.96 -3.09
CA ILE A 43 1.30 3.95 -2.06
C ILE A 43 -0.07 4.17 -1.42
N CYS A 44 -0.38 5.41 -1.02
CA CYS A 44 -1.61 5.70 -0.28
C CYS A 44 -2.88 5.63 -1.15
N ASN A 45 -2.74 5.87 -2.45
CA ASN A 45 -3.86 5.80 -3.40
C ASN A 45 -4.01 4.41 -4.05
N ALA A 46 -3.04 3.50 -3.86
CA ALA A 46 -3.11 2.17 -4.44
C ALA A 46 -4.13 1.28 -3.70
N VAL A 47 -4.69 0.33 -4.44
CA VAL A 47 -5.40 -0.81 -3.85
C VAL A 47 -4.35 -1.79 -3.28
N PRO A 48 -4.50 -2.28 -2.03
CA PRO A 48 -3.57 -3.25 -1.46
C PRO A 48 -3.44 -4.51 -2.35
N PRO A 49 -2.23 -4.98 -2.71
CA PRO A 49 -2.07 -6.15 -3.58
C PRO A 49 -2.73 -7.43 -3.05
N LEU A 50 -2.76 -7.67 -1.74
CA LEU A 50 -3.45 -8.84 -1.17
C LEU A 50 -4.97 -8.74 -1.33
N LEU A 51 -5.54 -7.54 -1.22
CA LEU A 51 -6.95 -7.31 -1.47
C LEU A 51 -7.29 -7.55 -2.94
N ALA A 52 -6.49 -6.97 -3.85
CA ALA A 52 -6.65 -7.18 -5.29
C ALA A 52 -6.55 -8.67 -5.68
N LYS A 53 -5.65 -9.42 -5.04
CA LYS A 53 -5.51 -10.87 -5.23
C LYS A 53 -6.78 -11.63 -4.83
N ALA A 54 -7.35 -11.31 -3.67
CA ALA A 54 -8.57 -11.96 -3.19
C ALA A 54 -9.76 -11.70 -4.13
N PHE A 55 -9.94 -10.44 -4.57
CA PHE A 55 -10.95 -10.10 -5.56
C PHE A 55 -10.71 -10.78 -6.91
N GLY A 56 -9.46 -10.89 -7.36
CA GLY A 56 -9.10 -11.59 -8.59
C GLY A 56 -9.54 -13.06 -8.56
N TYR A 57 -9.27 -13.76 -7.46
CA TYR A 57 -9.75 -15.15 -7.31
C TYR A 57 -11.26 -15.26 -7.30
N TYR A 58 -11.95 -14.33 -6.62
CA TYR A 58 -13.40 -14.31 -6.62
C TYR A 58 -13.98 -14.08 -8.02
N ILE A 59 -13.42 -13.15 -8.79
CA ILE A 59 -13.85 -12.87 -10.17
C ILE A 59 -13.64 -14.09 -11.07
N ILE A 60 -12.53 -14.80 -10.93
CA ILE A 60 -12.26 -16.03 -11.69
C ILE A 60 -13.30 -17.11 -11.32
N ASP A 61 -13.54 -17.34 -10.03
CA ASP A 61 -14.52 -18.33 -9.55
C ASP A 61 -15.94 -18.09 -10.08
N ILE A 62 -16.37 -16.82 -10.17
CA ILE A 62 -17.69 -16.50 -10.75
C ILE A 62 -17.71 -16.54 -12.28
N SER A 63 -16.56 -16.40 -12.94
CA SER A 63 -16.47 -16.40 -14.41
C SER A 63 -16.38 -17.82 -14.98
N GLU A 64 -15.96 -18.79 -14.17
CA GLU A 64 -15.90 -20.22 -14.51
C GLU A 64 -17.20 -20.98 -14.19
N LYS A 65 -18.20 -20.29 -13.61
CA LYS A 65 -19.57 -20.79 -13.40
C LYS A 65 -20.48 -20.39 -14.56
#